data_AF-A0A6A6G915-F1
#
_entry.id   AF-A0A6A6G915-F1
#
_cell.length_a   1.000
_cell.length_b   1.000
_cell.length_c   1.000
_cell.angle_alpha   90.00
_cell.angle_beta   90.00
_cell.angle_gamma   90.00
#
_symmetry.space_group_name_H-M   'P 1'
#
loop_
_entity.id
_entity.type
_entity.pdbx_description
1 polymer ?
#
loop_
_entity_poly.entity_id
_entity_poly.type
_entity_poly.pdbx_seq_one_letter_code
_entity_poly.pdbx_strand_id
1 'polypeptide(L)'
;MVFSTDLDQSLQSIGLQQYCQILRNEGFETWCQLLDITEDDMIALDIKLGHRRRLQRAIQDVKQQAPDGVATNTLNHSPGSFRHDGPSRLCRSESTTQEGTTPTFHQAPPQKRKYRRHPKVSQHAHFLDAADIEKPDENAPERPPSAYVIFSNRVRERLKDQDLSFTEIAKIVGEQWQDPDPEERAACERQAQAMKETYYAQLTEYKKTPDYHIYQTYLVEFKAKHGEKYTKGAH
;
A
#
# COMPACT_ATOMS: atom_id res chain seq x y z
N MET A 1 -33.07 4.58 29.87
CA MET A 1 -33.63 4.45 28.51
C MET A 1 -32.65 3.60 27.73
N VAL A 2 -33.08 2.48 27.16
CA VAL A 2 -32.18 1.58 26.41
C VAL A 2 -31.96 2.16 25.01
N PHE A 3 -30.71 2.32 24.60
CA PHE A 3 -30.37 2.74 23.23
C PHE A 3 -30.59 1.55 22.29
N SER A 4 -31.82 1.40 21.79
CA SER A 4 -32.09 0.50 20.67
C SER A 4 -31.51 1.13 19.40
N THR A 5 -30.23 0.85 19.14
CA THR A 5 -29.55 1.31 17.93
C THR A 5 -30.13 0.58 16.73
N ASP A 6 -30.78 1.34 15.84
CA ASP A 6 -31.44 0.76 14.69
C ASP A 6 -30.41 0.12 13.74
N LEU A 7 -30.71 -1.12 13.32
CA LEU A 7 -29.91 -1.86 12.37
C LEU A 7 -29.78 -1.13 11.03
N ASP A 8 -30.87 -0.52 10.54
CA ASP A 8 -30.88 0.25 9.29
C ASP A 8 -29.95 1.46 9.39
N GLN A 9 -30.04 2.22 10.48
CA GLN A 9 -29.21 3.41 10.69
C GLN A 9 -27.71 3.06 10.78
N SER A 10 -27.41 1.95 11.44
CA SER A 10 -26.04 1.47 11.62
C SER A 10 -25.46 0.95 10.29
N LEU A 11 -26.21 0.12 9.56
CA LEU A 11 -25.84 -0.32 8.20
C LEU A 11 -25.78 0.84 7.20
N GLN A 12 -26.61 1.87 7.35
CA GLN A 12 -26.57 3.10 6.56
C GLN A 12 -25.26 3.86 6.75
N SER A 13 -24.83 4.06 7.99
CA SER A 13 -23.58 4.78 8.30
C SER A 13 -22.35 4.14 7.63
N ILE A 14 -22.34 2.81 7.52
CA ILE A 14 -21.24 2.06 6.88
C ILE A 14 -21.49 1.73 5.41
N GLY A 15 -22.62 2.16 4.84
CA GLY A 15 -22.99 1.97 3.43
C GLY A 15 -23.27 0.51 3.03
N LEU A 16 -23.88 -0.29 3.91
CA LEU A 16 -24.21 -1.72 3.72
C LEU A 16 -25.72 -2.02 3.81
N GLN A 17 -26.60 -1.01 3.64
CA GLN A 17 -28.07 -1.12 3.72
C GLN A 17 -28.66 -2.30 2.94
N GLN A 18 -28.07 -2.63 1.79
CA GLN A 18 -28.47 -3.75 0.92
C GLN A 18 -28.54 -5.12 1.62
N TYR A 19 -27.88 -5.29 2.78
CA TYR A 19 -27.91 -6.53 3.56
C TYR A 19 -28.94 -6.52 4.70
N CYS A 20 -29.62 -5.40 4.98
CA CYS A 20 -30.53 -5.30 6.12
C CYS A 20 -31.67 -6.36 6.05
N GLN A 21 -32.30 -6.52 4.89
CA GLN A 21 -33.37 -7.51 4.72
C GLN A 21 -32.87 -8.96 4.91
N ILE A 22 -31.66 -9.26 4.44
CA ILE A 22 -31.04 -10.59 4.60
C ILE A 22 -30.76 -10.85 6.08
N LEU A 23 -30.18 -9.87 6.78
CA LEU A 23 -29.88 -9.96 8.21
C LEU A 23 -31.15 -10.10 9.07
N ARG A 24 -32.21 -9.35 8.77
CA ARG A 24 -33.52 -9.46 9.45
C ARG A 24 -34.19 -10.81 9.23
N ASN A 25 -34.16 -11.35 8.01
CA ASN A 25 -34.72 -12.67 7.70
C ASN A 25 -34.04 -13.80 8.51
N GLU A 26 -32.79 -13.58 8.93
CA GLU A 26 -31.94 -14.52 9.68
C GLU A 26 -31.91 -14.20 11.19
N GLY A 27 -32.82 -13.34 11.67
CA GLY A 27 -33.02 -13.05 13.10
C GLY A 27 -32.15 -11.93 13.68
N PHE A 28 -31.29 -11.29 12.88
CA PHE A 28 -30.56 -10.09 13.28
C PHE A 28 -31.44 -8.86 13.04
N GLU A 29 -32.27 -8.51 14.03
CA GLU A 29 -33.20 -7.35 13.95
C GLU A 29 -32.55 -6.05 14.45
N THR A 30 -31.55 -6.15 15.33
CA THR A 30 -30.88 -5.03 15.99
C THR A 30 -29.37 -5.05 15.76
N TRP A 31 -28.73 -3.87 15.81
CA TRP A 31 -27.27 -3.79 15.70
C TRP A 31 -26.55 -4.56 16.83
N CYS A 32 -27.13 -4.60 18.04
CA CYS A 32 -26.59 -5.34 19.18
C CYS A 32 -26.46 -6.85 18.91
N GLN A 33 -27.45 -7.48 18.27
CA GLN A 33 -27.36 -8.90 17.88
C GLN A 33 -26.27 -9.12 16.81
N LEU A 34 -26.05 -8.13 15.94
CA LEU A 34 -25.05 -8.19 14.88
C LEU A 34 -23.60 -8.05 15.42
N LEU A 35 -23.41 -7.60 16.66
CA LEU A 35 -22.08 -7.45 17.26
C LEU A 35 -21.33 -8.79 17.40
N ASP A 36 -22.06 -9.91 17.44
CA ASP A 36 -21.51 -11.25 17.68
C ASP A 36 -21.57 -12.17 16.45
N ILE A 37 -21.90 -11.62 15.26
CA ILE A 37 -21.88 -12.36 13.99
C ILE A 37 -20.46 -12.85 13.66
N THR A 38 -20.32 -14.13 13.31
CA THR A 38 -19.03 -14.73 12.96
C THR A 38 -18.67 -14.51 11.48
N GLU A 39 -17.42 -14.81 11.09
CA GLU A 39 -17.06 -14.75 9.67
C GLU A 39 -17.78 -15.82 8.83
N ASP A 40 -18.03 -17.01 9.40
CA ASP A 40 -18.76 -18.09 8.72
C ASP A 40 -20.24 -17.72 8.48
N ASP A 41 -20.90 -17.07 9.45
CA ASP A 41 -22.27 -16.55 9.26
C ASP A 41 -22.31 -15.56 8.09
N MET A 42 -21.40 -14.57 8.07
CA MET A 42 -21.33 -13.62 6.97
C MET A 42 -20.95 -14.25 5.62
N ILE A 43 -20.33 -15.44 5.60
CA ILE A 43 -20.09 -16.22 4.38
C ILE A 43 -21.38 -16.93 3.95
N ALA A 44 -22.14 -17.51 4.87
CA ALA A 44 -23.43 -18.14 4.59
C ALA A 44 -24.46 -17.15 4.02
N LEU A 45 -24.40 -15.89 4.44
CA LEU A 45 -25.24 -14.79 3.95
C LEU A 45 -24.77 -14.15 2.61
N ASP A 46 -23.79 -14.76 1.92
CA ASP A 46 -23.14 -14.26 0.69
C ASP A 46 -22.67 -12.79 0.77
N ILE A 47 -22.25 -12.35 1.97
CA ILE A 47 -21.72 -11.00 2.15
C ILE A 47 -20.31 -10.96 1.56
N LYS A 48 -20.12 -10.12 0.54
CA LYS A 48 -18.84 -9.97 -0.18
C LYS A 48 -17.71 -9.62 0.79
N LEU A 49 -16.52 -10.20 0.61
CA LEU A 49 -15.35 -10.04 1.51
C LEU A 49 -15.02 -8.58 1.89
N GLY A 50 -15.15 -7.64 0.94
CA GLY A 50 -14.94 -6.22 1.21
C GLY A 50 -16.00 -5.59 2.14
N HIS A 51 -17.23 -6.10 2.08
CA HIS A 51 -18.33 -5.68 2.95
C HIS A 51 -18.21 -6.31 4.35
N ARG A 52 -17.85 -7.61 4.45
CA ARG A 52 -17.54 -8.27 5.73
C ARG A 52 -16.48 -7.49 6.53
N ARG A 53 -15.39 -7.09 5.87
CA ARG A 53 -14.32 -6.27 6.48
C ARG A 53 -14.77 -4.88 6.94
N ARG A 54 -15.76 -4.26 6.27
CA ARG A 54 -16.35 -2.98 6.70
C ARG A 54 -17.24 -3.18 7.92
N LEU A 55 -18.05 -4.24 7.92
CA LEU A 55 -18.94 -4.59 9.02
C LEU A 55 -18.16 -4.95 10.29
N GLN A 56 -17.15 -5.83 10.19
CA GLN A 56 -16.27 -6.22 11.31
C GLN A 56 -15.56 -5.01 11.94
N ARG A 57 -15.10 -4.03 11.15
CA ARG A 57 -14.48 -2.81 11.67
C ARG A 57 -15.49 -1.97 12.47
N ALA A 58 -16.68 -1.73 11.92
CA ALA A 58 -17.70 -0.97 12.61
C ALA A 58 -18.18 -1.64 13.92
N ILE A 59 -18.25 -2.98 13.93
CA ILE A 59 -18.51 -3.76 15.15
C ILE A 59 -17.39 -3.55 16.18
N GLN A 60 -16.11 -3.57 15.75
CA GLN A 60 -14.97 -3.31 16.63
C GLN A 60 -14.93 -1.88 17.16
N ASP A 61 -15.21 -0.89 16.32
CA ASP A 61 -15.25 0.54 16.68
C ASP A 61 -16.35 0.80 17.73
N VAL A 62 -17.52 0.19 17.58
CA VAL A 62 -18.62 0.27 18.57
C VAL A 62 -18.26 -0.47 19.87
N LYS A 63 -17.64 -1.66 19.78
CA LYS A 63 -17.14 -2.39 20.98
C LYS A 63 -16.07 -1.60 21.77
N GLN A 64 -15.37 -0.65 21.13
CA GLN A 64 -14.39 0.23 21.78
C GLN A 64 -14.98 1.53 22.37
N GLN A 65 -16.25 1.84 22.12
CA GLN A 65 -16.90 3.08 22.59
C GLN A 65 -17.70 2.94 23.88
N ALA A 66 -17.76 1.75 24.49
CA ALA A 66 -18.47 1.51 25.76
C ALA A 66 -17.62 1.94 26.98
N PRO A 67 -18.05 2.92 27.80
CA PRO A 67 -17.33 3.32 28.99
C PRO A 67 -17.87 2.63 30.24
N ASP A 68 -17.21 1.56 30.68
CA ASP A 68 -16.86 1.28 32.09
C ASP A 68 -16.29 -0.15 32.23
N GLY A 69 -15.05 -0.27 32.72
CA GLY A 69 -14.51 -1.55 33.19
C GLY A 69 -13.22 -2.05 32.53
N VAL A 70 -12.08 -1.63 33.11
CA VAL A 70 -10.77 -2.30 33.07
C VAL A 70 -10.03 -2.38 31.72
N ALA A 71 -8.98 -1.57 31.61
CA ALA A 71 -7.95 -1.75 30.59
C ALA A 71 -7.08 -3.00 30.88
N THR A 72 -6.90 -3.87 29.89
CA THR A 72 -5.82 -4.86 29.85
C THR A 72 -4.91 -4.60 28.65
N ASN A 73 -4.09 -3.54 28.77
CA ASN A 73 -2.94 -3.36 27.89
C ASN A 73 -1.83 -4.36 28.28
N THR A 74 -1.97 -5.62 27.89
CA THR A 74 -0.98 -6.66 28.18
C THR A 74 0.15 -6.64 27.16
N LEU A 75 1.02 -5.65 27.29
CA LEU A 75 2.42 -5.79 26.88
C LEU A 75 3.09 -6.81 27.80
N ASN A 76 3.61 -7.89 27.22
CA ASN A 76 4.20 -9.00 27.97
C ASN A 76 5.62 -8.63 28.47
N HIS A 77 5.71 -7.97 29.63
CA HIS A 77 6.98 -7.78 30.35
C HIS A 77 6.82 -8.10 31.84
N SER A 78 7.31 -9.27 32.24
CA SER A 78 7.42 -9.69 33.64
C SER A 78 8.51 -8.90 34.39
N PRO A 79 8.26 -8.39 35.60
CA PRO A 79 9.29 -7.78 36.43
C PRO A 79 9.96 -8.84 37.33
N GLY A 80 11.29 -8.90 37.29
CA GLY A 80 12.09 -9.80 38.13
C GLY A 80 13.48 -9.24 38.37
N SER A 81 13.62 -8.36 39.37
CA SER A 81 14.92 -7.81 39.76
C SER A 81 15.51 -8.59 40.93
N PHE A 82 16.36 -9.57 40.62
CA PHE A 82 17.39 -10.06 41.55
C PHE A 82 18.71 -10.26 40.79
N ARG A 83 19.79 -9.71 41.34
CA ARG A 83 21.16 -9.87 40.82
C ARG A 83 21.82 -11.07 41.50
N HIS A 84 22.57 -11.89 40.76
CA HIS A 84 23.97 -12.24 41.09
C HIS A 84 24.64 -13.02 39.94
N ASP A 85 25.96 -13.09 40.03
CA ASP A 85 27.04 -13.51 39.12
C ASP A 85 26.86 -14.72 38.17
N GLY A 86 27.66 -14.73 37.09
CA GLY A 86 27.94 -15.91 36.24
C GLY A 86 29.10 -16.77 36.80
N PRO A 87 29.91 -17.50 35.98
CA PRO A 87 29.92 -17.63 34.52
C PRO A 87 29.99 -19.12 34.03
N SER A 88 30.40 -19.36 32.76
CA SER A 88 30.74 -20.67 32.15
C SER A 88 29.56 -21.61 31.79
N ARG A 89 29.61 -22.51 30.80
CA ARG A 89 30.55 -22.85 29.69
C ARG A 89 29.85 -23.82 28.71
N LEU A 90 30.30 -23.86 27.44
CA LEU A 90 30.39 -25.04 26.53
C LEU A 90 29.12 -25.93 26.29
N CYS A 91 28.54 -25.97 25.09
CA CYS A 91 28.85 -26.86 23.94
C CYS A 91 28.31 -28.31 24.03
N ARG A 92 27.98 -28.88 22.85
CA ARG A 92 27.92 -30.33 22.50
C ARG A 92 26.69 -31.12 22.99
N SER A 93 26.14 -32.15 22.32
CA SER A 93 25.95 -32.55 20.90
C SER A 93 25.03 -33.80 20.87
N GLU A 94 24.43 -34.13 19.70
CA GLU A 94 24.00 -35.50 19.29
C GLU A 94 22.85 -36.17 20.10
N SER A 95 21.97 -37.04 19.59
CA SER A 95 21.62 -37.51 18.22
C SER A 95 20.30 -38.31 18.25
N THR A 96 19.78 -38.71 17.07
CA THR A 96 18.87 -39.86 16.84
C THR A 96 17.37 -39.68 17.19
N THR A 97 16.34 -40.05 16.41
CA THR A 97 16.06 -40.33 14.97
C THR A 97 14.80 -41.23 14.91
N GLN A 98 13.88 -40.92 13.99
CA GLN A 98 12.70 -41.71 13.51
C GLN A 98 11.60 -42.04 14.55
N GLU A 99 10.35 -42.38 14.18
CA GLU A 99 9.63 -42.39 12.88
C GLU A 99 8.20 -41.81 13.11
N GLY A 100 7.42 -41.53 12.06
CA GLY A 100 6.04 -41.04 12.23
C GLY A 100 5.24 -40.59 11.01
N THR A 101 5.61 -41.03 9.80
CA THR A 101 4.76 -41.03 8.57
C THR A 101 4.09 -39.71 8.14
N THR A 102 4.65 -39.08 7.10
CA THR A 102 3.97 -38.06 6.29
C THR A 102 2.85 -38.66 5.42
N PRO A 103 1.87 -37.83 5.00
CA PRO A 103 1.76 -37.63 3.57
C PRO A 103 1.74 -36.16 3.17
N THR A 104 2.74 -35.81 2.37
CA THR A 104 2.76 -34.81 1.30
C THR A 104 1.39 -34.23 0.91
N PHE A 105 1.06 -33.05 1.44
CA PHE A 105 0.24 -32.10 0.69
C PHE A 105 1.15 -31.26 -0.20
N HIS A 106 1.04 -31.45 -1.50
CA HIS A 106 1.62 -30.52 -2.47
C HIS A 106 0.89 -29.18 -2.37
N GLN A 107 1.38 -28.26 -1.54
CA GLN A 107 1.06 -26.85 -1.71
C GLN A 107 1.61 -26.43 -3.07
N ALA A 108 0.70 -26.21 -4.02
CA ALA A 108 1.04 -25.55 -5.27
C ALA A 108 1.77 -24.24 -4.94
N PRO A 109 2.85 -23.89 -5.67
CA PRO A 109 3.61 -22.68 -5.38
C PRO A 109 2.65 -21.49 -5.34
N PRO A 110 2.70 -20.63 -4.31
CA PRO A 110 1.73 -19.57 -4.11
C PRO A 110 1.66 -18.75 -5.40
N GLN A 111 0.48 -18.77 -6.05
CA GLN A 111 0.31 -18.18 -7.37
C GLN A 111 0.81 -16.74 -7.30
N LYS A 112 1.92 -16.47 -8.02
CA LYS A 112 2.57 -15.16 -7.99
C LYS A 112 1.49 -14.13 -8.29
N ARG A 113 1.17 -13.29 -7.29
CA ARG A 113 0.20 -12.20 -7.45
C ARG A 113 0.55 -11.50 -8.75
N LYS A 114 -0.38 -11.56 -9.71
CA LYS A 114 -0.17 -11.02 -11.05
C LYS A 114 -0.19 -9.50 -10.90
N TYR A 115 0.95 -8.93 -10.51
CA TYR A 115 1.15 -7.50 -10.42
C TYR A 115 0.73 -6.94 -11.76
N ARG A 116 -0.36 -6.17 -11.76
CA ARG A 116 -0.70 -5.29 -12.87
C ARG A 116 0.46 -4.32 -12.95
N ARG A 117 1.43 -4.61 -13.83
CA ARG A 117 2.50 -3.66 -14.13
C ARG A 117 1.75 -2.44 -14.64
N HIS A 118 1.80 -1.36 -13.87
CA HIS A 118 1.52 -0.03 -14.36
C HIS A 118 2.86 0.48 -14.92
N PRO A 119 3.07 0.48 -16.25
CA PRO A 119 3.95 1.40 -16.91
C PRO A 119 3.93 2.76 -16.25
N LYS A 120 5.14 3.20 -15.89
CA LYS A 120 5.42 4.53 -15.41
C LYS A 120 5.39 5.49 -16.59
N VAL A 121 4.19 5.74 -17.09
CA VAL A 121 3.81 7.01 -17.71
C VAL A 121 2.86 7.69 -16.72
N SER A 122 2.54 8.97 -16.92
CA SER A 122 1.59 9.74 -16.09
C SER A 122 0.41 8.90 -15.56
N GLN A 123 0.02 9.05 -14.29
CA GLN A 123 -0.81 8.11 -13.49
C GLN A 123 -2.26 7.85 -14.01
N HIS A 124 -2.57 8.20 -15.26
CA HIS A 124 -3.82 7.87 -15.96
C HIS A 124 -3.64 7.04 -17.25
N ALA A 125 -2.42 6.92 -17.81
CA ALA A 125 -2.22 6.40 -19.17
C ALA A 125 -1.79 4.92 -19.25
N HIS A 126 -2.56 3.99 -18.65
CA HIS A 126 -2.27 2.54 -18.78
C HIS A 126 -3.47 1.65 -19.12
N PHE A 127 -4.42 2.18 -19.90
CA PHE A 127 -5.47 1.37 -20.55
C PHE A 127 -5.96 2.02 -21.86
N LEU A 128 -5.09 2.75 -22.56
CA LEU A 128 -5.44 3.45 -23.80
C LEU A 128 -4.56 2.98 -24.95
N ASP A 129 -5.14 2.96 -26.14
CA ASP A 129 -4.40 2.78 -27.37
C ASP A 129 -3.35 3.88 -27.54
N ALA A 130 -2.21 3.56 -28.14
CA ALA A 130 -1.05 4.45 -28.19
C ALA A 130 -1.29 5.79 -28.93
N ALA A 131 -2.40 5.92 -29.68
CA ALA A 131 -2.83 7.15 -30.32
C ALA A 131 -3.61 8.10 -29.38
N ASP A 132 -4.23 7.57 -28.32
CA ASP A 132 -5.02 8.28 -27.30
C ASP A 132 -4.18 8.55 -26.02
N ILE A 133 -2.86 8.40 -26.07
CA ILE A 133 -1.96 8.86 -25.01
C ILE A 133 -1.64 10.33 -25.27
N GLU A 134 -1.91 11.20 -24.29
CA GLU A 134 -1.49 12.61 -24.28
C GLU A 134 -0.01 12.68 -24.68
N LYS A 135 0.29 13.27 -25.85
CA LYS A 135 1.68 13.34 -26.32
C LYS A 135 2.50 14.14 -25.30
N PRO A 136 3.60 13.58 -24.76
CA PRO A 136 4.45 14.34 -23.85
C PRO A 136 5.04 15.53 -24.61
N ASP A 137 4.97 16.70 -23.97
CA ASP A 137 5.52 17.95 -24.47
C ASP A 137 7.04 17.85 -24.62
N GLU A 138 7.54 17.84 -25.86
CA GLU A 138 8.97 17.73 -26.19
C GLU A 138 9.76 18.99 -25.75
N ASN A 139 9.08 20.13 -25.57
CA ASN A 139 9.71 21.39 -25.15
C ASN A 139 9.67 21.61 -23.63
N ALA A 140 8.91 20.81 -22.89
CA ALA A 140 8.85 20.92 -21.44
C ALA A 140 10.16 20.41 -20.79
N PRO A 141 10.68 21.08 -19.76
CA PRO A 141 11.86 20.60 -19.05
C PRO A 141 11.61 19.22 -18.41
N GLU A 142 12.63 18.36 -18.43
CA GLU A 142 12.52 17.01 -17.84
C GLU A 142 12.44 17.06 -16.32
N ARG A 143 11.68 16.13 -15.72
CA ARG A 143 11.55 16.06 -14.25
C ARG A 143 12.88 15.68 -13.60
N PRO A 144 13.34 16.44 -12.58
CA PRO A 144 14.63 16.20 -11.95
C PRO A 144 14.61 14.89 -11.14
N PRO A 145 15.74 14.16 -11.08
CA PRO A 145 15.84 12.94 -10.28
C PRO A 145 15.79 13.23 -8.78
N SER A 146 15.22 12.32 -8.00
CA SER A 146 15.25 12.41 -6.53
C SER A 146 16.61 11.98 -5.97
N ALA A 147 16.89 12.32 -4.71
CA ALA A 147 18.14 11.94 -4.03
C ALA A 147 18.42 10.42 -4.10
N TYR A 148 17.38 9.59 -3.91
CA TYR A 148 17.48 8.14 -4.08
C TYR A 148 17.83 7.72 -5.52
N VAL A 149 17.25 8.38 -6.54
CA VAL A 149 17.56 8.06 -7.94
C VAL A 149 19.01 8.41 -8.26
N ILE A 150 19.47 9.59 -7.83
CA ILE A 150 20.87 10.03 -7.96
C ILE A 150 21.81 9.02 -7.30
N PHE A 151 21.55 8.68 -6.03
CA PHE A 151 22.31 7.66 -5.29
C PHE A 151 22.32 6.30 -6.02
N SER A 152 21.14 5.81 -6.43
CA SER A 152 21.02 4.52 -7.13
C SER A 152 21.82 4.47 -8.43
N ASN A 153 21.92 5.59 -9.14
CA ASN A 153 22.69 5.69 -10.38
C ASN A 153 24.19 5.70 -10.10
N ARG A 154 24.67 6.46 -9.09
CA ARG A 154 26.08 6.42 -8.66
C ARG A 154 26.52 5.02 -8.22
N VAL A 155 25.69 4.32 -7.44
CA VAL A 155 25.98 2.95 -7.00
C VAL A 155 25.96 1.97 -8.18
N ARG A 156 25.04 2.13 -9.14
CA ARG A 156 25.05 1.36 -10.40
C ARG A 156 26.29 1.60 -11.24
N GLU A 157 26.75 2.85 -11.34
CA GLU A 157 27.99 3.20 -12.05
C GLU A 157 29.21 2.57 -11.37
N ARG A 158 29.31 2.65 -10.04
CA ARG A 158 30.38 2.00 -9.24
C ARG A 158 30.38 0.47 -9.36
N LEU A 159 29.24 -0.14 -9.60
CA LEU A 159 29.08 -1.59 -9.74
C LEU A 159 28.98 -2.06 -11.20
N LYS A 160 29.11 -1.17 -12.19
CA LYS A 160 28.90 -1.46 -13.61
C LYS A 160 29.93 -2.44 -14.18
N ASP A 161 31.15 -2.39 -13.65
CA ASP A 161 32.26 -3.25 -14.07
C ASP A 161 32.32 -4.58 -13.28
N GLN A 162 31.35 -4.82 -12.40
CA GLN A 162 31.13 -6.13 -11.77
C GLN A 162 30.04 -6.85 -12.57
N ASP A 163 30.24 -8.14 -12.87
CA ASP A 163 29.27 -9.00 -13.60
C ASP A 163 28.02 -9.35 -12.76
N LEU A 164 27.43 -8.35 -12.10
CA LEU A 164 26.23 -8.47 -11.27
C LEU A 164 24.98 -8.23 -12.11
N SER A 165 23.95 -9.03 -11.87
CA SER A 165 22.66 -8.80 -12.50
C SER A 165 22.01 -7.51 -11.98
N PHE A 166 21.15 -6.90 -12.80
CA PHE A 166 20.33 -5.75 -12.38
C PHE A 166 19.57 -6.00 -11.06
N THR A 167 19.17 -7.25 -10.80
CA THR A 167 18.46 -7.63 -9.56
C THR A 167 19.38 -7.58 -8.34
N GLU A 168 20.65 -7.98 -8.47
CA GLU A 168 21.63 -7.92 -7.39
C GLU A 168 22.05 -6.48 -7.12
N ILE A 169 22.33 -5.70 -8.17
CA ILE A 169 22.62 -4.26 -8.03
C ILE A 169 21.43 -3.54 -7.35
N ALA A 170 20.19 -3.87 -7.70
CA ALA A 170 19.01 -3.30 -7.06
C ALA A 170 18.85 -3.68 -5.57
N LYS A 171 19.30 -4.86 -5.15
CA LYS A 171 19.36 -5.24 -3.72
C LYS A 171 20.41 -4.41 -2.99
N ILE A 172 21.63 -4.36 -3.52
CA ILE A 172 22.76 -3.61 -2.93
C ILE A 172 22.41 -2.13 -2.76
N VAL A 173 21.79 -1.50 -3.78
CA VAL A 173 21.28 -0.12 -3.69
C VAL A 173 20.23 0.02 -2.59
N GLY A 174 19.31 -0.94 -2.46
CA GLY A 174 18.26 -0.91 -1.45
C GLY A 174 18.82 -1.02 -0.02
N GLU A 175 19.75 -1.95 0.18
CA GLU A 175 20.45 -2.17 1.46
C GLU A 175 21.27 -0.93 1.86
N GLN A 176 22.09 -0.39 0.95
CA GLN A 176 22.89 0.82 1.23
C GLN A 176 22.03 2.08 1.44
N TRP A 177 20.78 2.12 0.96
CA TRP A 177 19.86 3.24 1.22
C TRP A 177 19.04 3.08 2.50
N GLN A 178 19.02 1.91 3.14
CA GLN A 178 18.36 1.74 4.44
C GLN A 178 19.16 2.38 5.58
N ASP A 179 20.49 2.27 5.52
CA ASP A 179 21.42 2.94 6.43
C ASP A 179 22.57 3.58 5.63
N PRO A 180 22.29 4.70 4.91
CA PRO A 180 23.28 5.35 4.06
C PRO A 180 24.21 6.21 4.91
N ASP A 181 25.47 6.30 4.46
CA ASP A 181 26.42 7.26 5.03
C ASP A 181 25.81 8.68 5.04
N PRO A 182 25.84 9.40 6.18
CA PRO A 182 25.17 10.70 6.30
C PRO A 182 25.77 11.77 5.38
N GLU A 183 27.06 11.70 5.03
CA GLU A 183 27.68 12.65 4.11
C GLU A 183 27.26 12.36 2.65
N GLU A 184 27.27 11.09 2.24
CA GLU A 184 26.81 10.67 0.91
C GLU A 184 25.31 10.99 0.71
N ARG A 185 24.49 10.73 1.73
CA ARG A 185 23.07 11.10 1.71
C ARG A 185 22.87 12.60 1.59
N ALA A 186 23.54 13.40 2.42
CA ALA A 186 23.46 14.86 2.36
C ALA A 186 24.02 15.46 1.06
N ALA A 187 24.97 14.79 0.41
CA ALA A 187 25.44 15.15 -0.93
C ALA A 187 24.38 14.85 -2.01
N CYS A 188 23.72 13.69 -1.95
CA CYS A 188 22.64 13.33 -2.88
C CYS A 188 21.40 14.20 -2.70
N GLU A 189 21.03 14.54 -1.46
CA GLU A 189 19.93 15.46 -1.14
C GLU A 189 20.21 16.89 -1.64
N ARG A 190 21.42 17.43 -1.43
CA ARG A 190 21.84 18.72 -2.01
C ARG A 190 21.80 18.71 -3.54
N GLN A 191 22.30 17.65 -4.19
CA GLN A 191 22.28 17.56 -5.65
C GLN A 191 20.84 17.50 -6.20
N ALA A 192 19.96 16.71 -5.56
CA ALA A 192 18.54 16.64 -5.94
C ALA A 192 17.82 17.99 -5.76
N GLN A 193 18.11 18.71 -4.67
CA GLN A 193 17.53 20.02 -4.41
C GLN A 193 18.02 21.07 -5.42
N ALA A 194 19.31 21.10 -5.76
CA ALA A 194 19.85 21.99 -6.79
C ALA A 194 19.23 21.70 -8.18
N MET A 195 19.13 20.43 -8.59
CA MET A 195 18.46 20.02 -9.83
C MET A 195 16.97 20.39 -9.85
N LYS A 196 16.31 20.35 -8.70
CA LYS A 196 14.91 20.74 -8.53
C LYS A 196 14.72 22.26 -8.63
N GLU A 197 15.64 23.05 -8.10
CA GLU A 197 15.64 24.51 -8.22
C GLU A 197 15.87 24.95 -9.68
N THR A 198 16.86 24.37 -10.37
CA THR A 198 17.08 24.66 -11.80
C THR A 198 15.89 24.25 -12.67
N TYR A 199 15.27 23.09 -12.38
CA TYR A 199 14.04 22.66 -13.05
C TYR A 199 12.89 23.66 -12.86
N TYR A 200 12.66 24.17 -11.65
CA TYR A 200 11.59 25.15 -11.44
C TYR A 200 11.86 26.50 -12.10
N ALA A 201 13.13 26.93 -12.17
CA ALA A 201 13.51 28.12 -12.94
C ALA A 201 13.21 27.91 -14.44
N GLN A 202 13.66 26.80 -15.02
CA GLN A 202 13.38 26.43 -16.41
C GLN A 202 11.88 26.31 -16.69
N LEU A 203 11.12 25.66 -15.81
CA LEU A 203 9.66 25.52 -15.94
C LEU A 203 8.93 26.86 -15.84
N THR A 204 9.45 27.81 -15.05
CA THR A 204 8.89 29.16 -14.93
C THR A 204 9.14 29.98 -16.19
N GLU A 205 10.29 29.81 -16.85
CA GLU A 205 10.56 30.44 -18.14
C GLU A 205 9.76 29.77 -19.27
N TYR A 206 9.71 28.43 -19.28
CA TYR A 206 8.94 27.65 -20.25
C TYR A 206 7.46 28.05 -20.28
N LYS A 207 6.86 28.31 -19.10
CA LYS A 207 5.46 28.80 -19.02
C LYS A 207 5.18 30.13 -19.72
N LYS A 208 6.21 30.90 -20.07
CA LYS A 208 6.09 32.17 -20.81
C LYS A 208 6.22 31.99 -22.32
N THR A 209 6.68 30.84 -22.81
CA THR A 209 6.89 30.62 -24.25
C THR A 209 5.56 30.43 -24.98
N PRO A 210 5.52 30.71 -26.30
CA PRO A 210 4.36 30.36 -27.13
C PRO A 210 4.14 28.84 -27.18
N ASP A 211 5.20 28.03 -27.11
CA ASP A 211 5.12 26.56 -27.17
C ASP A 211 4.26 25.99 -26.04
N TYR A 212 4.43 26.52 -24.81
CA TYR A 212 3.59 26.16 -23.68
C TYR A 212 2.11 26.49 -23.90
N HIS A 213 1.79 27.62 -24.54
CA HIS A 213 0.41 28.00 -24.86
C HIS A 213 -0.20 27.11 -25.95
N ILE A 214 0.59 26.74 -26.97
CA ILE A 214 0.18 25.79 -28.01
C ILE A 214 -0.12 24.42 -27.37
N TYR A 215 0.76 23.94 -26.48
CA TYR A 215 0.57 22.69 -25.77
C TYR A 215 -0.64 22.72 -24.82
N GLN A 216 -0.85 23.82 -24.08
CA GLN A 216 -2.07 24.01 -23.27
C GLN A 216 -3.35 23.94 -24.12
N THR A 217 -3.37 24.58 -25.28
CA THR A 217 -4.51 24.56 -26.21
C THR A 217 -4.77 23.14 -26.71
N TYR A 218 -3.72 22.42 -27.11
CA TYR A 218 -3.79 21.01 -27.48
C TYR A 218 -4.39 20.14 -26.36
N LEU A 219 -3.96 20.32 -25.10
CA LEU A 219 -4.51 19.58 -23.95
C LEU A 219 -6.01 19.87 -23.72
N VAL A 220 -6.45 21.12 -23.88
CA VAL A 220 -7.87 21.49 -23.77
C VAL A 220 -8.69 20.82 -24.87
N GLU A 221 -8.23 20.89 -26.13
CA GLU A 221 -8.89 20.21 -27.25
C GLU A 221 -8.91 18.70 -27.10
N PHE A 222 -7.80 18.10 -26.66
CA PHE A 222 -7.68 16.67 -26.43
C PHE A 222 -8.67 16.20 -25.35
N LYS A 223 -8.71 16.91 -24.22
CA LYS A 223 -9.67 16.64 -23.15
C LYS A 223 -11.13 16.81 -23.60
N ALA A 224 -11.43 17.80 -24.44
CA ALA A 224 -12.77 17.98 -24.99
C ALA A 224 -13.17 16.82 -25.94
N LYS A 225 -12.23 16.34 -26.77
CA LYS A 225 -12.48 15.26 -27.75
C LYS A 225 -12.55 13.85 -27.13
N HIS A 226 -11.79 13.59 -26.05
CA HIS A 226 -11.69 12.24 -25.44
C HIS A 226 -12.35 12.13 -24.05
N GLY A 227 -12.73 13.25 -23.41
CA GLY A 227 -13.26 13.28 -22.04
C GLY A 227 -14.61 12.57 -21.82
N GLU A 228 -15.50 12.56 -22.81
CA GLU A 228 -16.81 11.88 -22.69
C GLU A 228 -16.69 10.34 -22.60
N LYS A 229 -15.57 9.75 -23.03
CA LYS A 229 -15.39 8.29 -23.03
C LYS A 229 -15.20 7.70 -21.63
N TYR A 230 -14.98 8.52 -20.61
CA TYR A 230 -14.62 8.08 -19.25
C TYR A 230 -15.76 8.03 -18.23
N THR A 231 -16.93 8.62 -18.53
CA THR A 231 -18.06 8.66 -17.58
C THR A 231 -19.02 7.47 -17.72
N LYS A 232 -19.01 6.75 -18.85
CA LYS A 232 -19.88 5.58 -19.11
C LYS A 232 -19.37 4.26 -18.51
N GLY A 233 -18.81 4.32 -17.30
CA GLY A 233 -18.30 3.14 -16.57
C GLY A 233 -18.89 2.95 -15.16
N ALA A 234 -19.80 3.82 -14.74
CA ALA A 234 -20.44 3.79 -13.43
C ALA A 234 -21.96 3.85 -13.58
N HIS A 235 -22.56 2.70 -13.89
CA HIS A 235 -24.00 2.47 -13.77
C HIS A 235 -24.31 0.98 -13.55
#